data_AF-A0A5C8I440-F1
#
_entry.id   AF-A0A5C8I440-F1
#
_cell.length_a   1.000
_cell.length_b   1.000
_cell.length_c   1.000
_cell.angle_alpha   90.00
_cell.angle_beta   90.00
_cell.angle_gamma   90.00
#
_symmetry.space_group_name_H-M   'P 1'
#
loop_
_entity.id
_entity.type
_entity.pdbx_description
1 polymer ?
#
loop_
_entity_poly.entity_id
_entity_poly.type
_entity_poly.pdbx_seq_one_letter_code
_entity_poly.pdbx_strand_id
1 'polypeptide(L)'
;MKDADHQPAPLRFSTDIKPLFRELDRNSMVKVFDLWNYSDVAEHQDAIVHSLESGAMPCDGTWPAAQVAKIKRWIAEGSQP
;
A
#
# COMPACT_ATOMS: atom_id res chain seq x y z
N MET A 1 28.23 15.85 16.78
CA MET A 1 28.38 15.26 15.43
C MET A 1 27.00 14.75 15.04
N LYS A 2 26.55 15.06 13.82
CA LYS A 2 25.14 14.97 13.38
C LYS A 2 24.50 13.62 13.76
N ASP A 3 23.53 13.64 14.67
CA ASP A 3 22.45 12.66 14.70
C ASP A 3 21.57 12.92 13.48
N ALA A 4 22.09 12.58 12.30
CA ALA A 4 21.32 12.54 11.08
C ALA A 4 20.38 11.34 11.21
N ASP A 5 19.20 11.62 11.75
CA ASP A 5 17.94 11.28 11.11
C ASP A 5 18.02 9.98 10.28
N HIS A 6 18.01 8.83 10.97
CA HIS A 6 17.72 7.55 10.31
C HIS A 6 16.21 7.41 10.06
N GLN A 7 15.49 8.51 9.80
CA GLN A 7 14.14 8.35 9.27
C GLN A 7 14.30 7.60 7.95
N PRO A 8 13.75 6.39 7.82
CA PRO A 8 13.81 5.69 6.55
C PRO A 8 13.14 6.62 5.54
N ALA A 9 13.75 6.81 4.38
CA ALA A 9 13.27 7.73 3.35
C ALA A 9 11.74 7.62 3.17
N PRO A 10 11.04 8.73 2.93
CA PRO A 10 9.59 8.73 2.78
C PRO A 10 9.19 7.73 1.70
N LEU A 11 8.25 6.86 2.05
CA LEU A 11 7.72 5.87 1.12
C LEU A 11 6.98 6.62 0.00
N ARG A 12 7.15 6.17 -1.23
CA ARG A 12 6.43 6.74 -2.37
C ARG A 12 5.55 5.70 -3.01
N PHE A 13 4.40 6.14 -3.51
CA PHE A 13 3.46 5.24 -4.14
C PHE A 13 4.12 4.49 -5.30
N SER A 14 4.76 5.22 -6.21
CA SER A 14 5.28 4.66 -7.44
C SER A 14 6.43 3.65 -7.25
N THR A 15 7.29 3.85 -6.25
CA THR A 15 8.50 3.04 -6.01
C THR A 15 8.34 1.99 -4.93
N ASP A 16 7.56 2.27 -3.89
CA ASP A 16 7.52 1.44 -2.69
C ASP A 16 6.17 0.73 -2.48
N ILE A 17 5.07 1.29 -2.99
CA ILE A 17 3.71 0.79 -2.74
C ILE A 17 3.15 0.05 -3.95
N LYS A 18 3.17 0.67 -5.12
CA LYS A 18 2.72 0.10 -6.38
C LYS A 18 3.31 -1.29 -6.66
N PRO A 19 4.63 -1.54 -6.52
CA PRO A 19 5.19 -2.88 -6.76
C PRO A 19 4.82 -3.92 -5.69
N LEU A 20 4.23 -3.52 -4.54
CA LEU A 20 3.68 -4.48 -3.58
C LEU A 20 2.38 -5.09 -4.10
N PHE A 21 1.57 -4.31 -4.83
CA PHE A 21 0.35 -4.80 -5.45
C PHE A 21 0.68 -5.72 -6.61
N ARG A 22 0.44 -7.02 -6.42
CA ARG A 22 0.62 -8.01 -7.48
C ARG A 22 -0.42 -7.78 -8.57
N GLU A 23 -0.13 -8.27 -9.77
CA GLU A 23 -1.08 -8.19 -10.87
C GLU A 23 -2.42 -8.87 -10.52
N LEU A 24 -2.39 -9.95 -9.73
CA LEU A 24 -3.59 -10.62 -9.25
C LEU A 24 -4.42 -9.73 -8.31
N ASP A 25 -3.77 -9.04 -7.35
CA ASP A 25 -4.44 -8.09 -6.46
C ASP A 25 -5.17 -7.02 -7.26
N ARG A 26 -4.49 -6.46 -8.27
CA ARG A 26 -5.06 -5.48 -9.19
C ARG A 26 -6.23 -6.07 -9.97
N ASN A 27 -6.08 -7.25 -10.57
CA ASN A 27 -7.14 -7.87 -11.37
C ASN A 27 -8.39 -8.19 -10.54
N SER A 28 -8.23 -8.52 -9.26
CA SER A 28 -9.34 -8.69 -8.33
C SER A 28 -10.06 -7.37 -8.00
N MET A 29 -9.34 -6.25 -7.96
CA MET A 29 -9.89 -4.95 -7.54
C MET A 29 -10.20 -3.96 -8.65
N VAL A 30 -9.66 -4.13 -9.86
CA VAL A 30 -9.80 -3.18 -10.98
C VAL A 30 -11.26 -2.92 -11.38
N LYS A 31 -12.18 -3.82 -10.99
CA LYS A 31 -13.64 -3.64 -11.14
C LYS A 31 -14.24 -2.63 -10.17
N VAL A 32 -13.55 -2.33 -9.07
CA VAL A 32 -13.91 -1.36 -8.04
C VAL A 32 -13.04 -0.10 -8.18
N PHE A 33 -11.71 -0.26 -8.20
CA PHE A 33 -10.72 0.81 -8.42
C PHE A 33 -9.33 0.22 -8.80
N ASP A 34 -8.43 1.02 -9.39
CA ASP A 34 -7.13 0.52 -9.83
C ASP A 34 -6.04 0.66 -8.74
N LEU A 35 -5.55 -0.47 -8.22
CA LEU A 35 -4.43 -0.51 -7.24
C LEU A 35 -3.09 0.03 -7.78
N TRP A 36 -2.97 0.26 -9.09
CA TRP A 36 -1.80 0.89 -9.70
C TRP A 36 -2.02 2.36 -10.06
N ASN A 37 -3.20 2.90 -9.76
CA ASN A 37 -3.52 4.31 -9.86
C ASN A 37 -3.34 4.96 -8.48
N TYR A 38 -2.49 5.97 -8.41
CA TYR A 38 -2.23 6.70 -7.18
C TYR A 38 -3.50 7.33 -6.60
N SER A 39 -4.31 7.98 -7.43
CA SER A 39 -5.50 8.69 -6.97
C SER A 39 -6.51 7.74 -6.35
N ASP A 40 -6.77 6.61 -7.03
CA ASP A 40 -7.64 5.55 -6.53
C ASP A 40 -7.13 4.98 -5.20
N VAL A 41 -5.83 4.70 -5.10
CA VAL A 41 -5.24 4.13 -3.88
C VAL A 41 -5.21 5.13 -2.75
N ALA A 42 -4.91 6.40 -3.00
CA ALA A 42 -4.89 7.46 -1.98
C ALA A 42 -6.31 7.76 -1.46
N GLU A 43 -7.32 7.75 -2.34
CA GLU A 43 -8.73 7.95 -1.97
C GLU A 43 -9.28 6.77 -1.15
N HIS A 44 -8.88 5.54 -1.48
CA HIS A 44 -9.39 4.32 -0.85
C HIS A 44 -8.42 3.63 0.11
N GLN A 45 -7.36 4.31 0.53
CA GLN A 45 -6.26 3.75 1.30
C GLN A 45 -6.69 3.02 2.59
N ASP A 46 -7.66 3.59 3.32
CA ASP A 46 -8.17 3.01 4.56
C ASP A 46 -8.94 1.71 4.30
N ALA A 47 -9.74 1.68 3.24
CA ALA A 47 -10.48 0.49 2.82
C ALA A 47 -9.54 -0.60 2.31
N ILE A 48 -8.47 -0.23 1.60
CA ILE A 48 -7.43 -1.15 1.14
C ILE A 48 -6.74 -1.79 2.34
N VAL A 49 -6.25 -1.00 3.30
CA VAL A 49 -5.60 -1.53 4.50
C VAL A 49 -6.54 -2.46 5.28
N HIS A 50 -7.79 -2.05 5.48
CA HIS A 50 -8.77 -2.89 6.18
C HIS A 50 -9.01 -4.23 5.46
N SER A 51 -9.08 -4.22 4.13
CA SER A 51 -9.25 -5.43 3.31
C SER A 51 -8.03 -6.35 3.36
N LEU A 52 -6.82 -5.76 3.40
CA LEU A 52 -5.57 -6.51 3.54
C LEU A 52 -5.41 -7.11 4.95
N GLU A 53 -5.81 -6.38 5.99
CA GLU A 53 -5.75 -6.87 7.39
C GLU A 53 -6.78 -7.95 7.69
N SER A 54 -8.00 -7.79 7.15
CA SER A 54 -9.05 -8.81 7.29
C SER A 54 -8.75 -10.07 6.48
N GLY A 55 -7.79 -10.01 5.56
CA GLY A 55 -7.49 -11.11 4.65
C GLY A 55 -8.60 -11.38 3.63
N ALA A 56 -9.57 -10.45 3.50
CA ALA A 56 -10.57 -10.47 2.44
C ALA A 56 -9.92 -10.30 1.07
N MET A 57 -8.70 -9.76 1.05
CA MET A 57 -7.89 -9.57 -0.14
C MET A 57 -6.46 -10.05 0.03
N PRO A 58 -5.89 -10.64 -1.03
CA PRO A 58 -6.55 -11.18 -2.25
C PRO A 58 -7.14 -12.58 -2.04
N CYS A 59 -7.98 -13.02 -2.98
CA CYS A 59 -8.63 -14.34 -2.96
C CYS A 59 -7.66 -15.54 -2.96
N ASP A 60 -6.37 -15.35 -3.27
CA ASP A 60 -5.37 -16.43 -3.32
C ASP A 60 -4.54 -16.59 -2.04
N GLY A 61 -4.66 -15.67 -1.08
CA GLY A 61 -3.94 -15.74 0.19
C GLY A 61 -3.61 -14.39 0.78
N THR A 62 -3.52 -14.33 2.10
CA THR A 62 -3.30 -13.08 2.83
C THR A 62 -1.93 -12.48 2.55
N TRP A 63 -1.85 -11.15 2.57
CA TRP A 63 -0.58 -10.44 2.43
C TRP A 63 0.32 -10.69 3.65
N PRO A 64 1.66 -10.73 3.46
CA PRO A 64 2.58 -10.71 4.58
C PRO A 64 2.39 -9.44 5.42
N ALA A 65 2.35 -9.58 6.75
CA ALA A 65 2.18 -8.45 7.66
C ALA A 65 3.20 -7.31 7.44
N ALA A 66 4.41 -7.64 6.98
CA ALA A 66 5.44 -6.66 6.63
C ALA A 66 5.06 -5.78 5.43
N GLN A 67 4.32 -6.31 4.45
CA GLN A 67 3.86 -5.52 3.29
C GLN A 67 2.68 -4.62 3.69
N VAL A 68 1.75 -5.15 4.50
CA VAL A 68 0.64 -4.35 5.06
C VAL A 68 1.17 -3.21 5.92
N ALA A 69 2.19 -3.48 6.74
CA ALA A 69 2.86 -2.45 7.55
C ALA A 69 3.51 -1.34 6.71
N LYS A 70 4.07 -1.66 5.53
CA LYS A 70 4.60 -0.65 4.60
C LYS A 70 3.50 0.27 4.07
N ILE A 71 2.37 -0.28 3.66
CA ILE A 71 1.23 0.53 3.20
C ILE A 71 0.73 1.44 4.31
N LYS A 72 0.53 0.89 5.52
CA LYS A 72 0.12 1.68 6.70
C LYS A 72 1.08 2.83 6.99
N ARG A 73 2.38 2.58 6.88
CA ARG A 73 3.40 3.59 7.10
C ARG A 73 3.33 4.68 6.04
N TRP A 74 3.16 4.33 4.76
CA TRP A 74 3.00 5.30 3.68
C TRP A 74 1.78 6.20 3.88
N ILE A 75 0.66 5.63 4.34
CA ILE A 75 -0.55 6.40 4.70
C ILE A 75 -0.25 7.37 5.85
N ALA A 76 0.44 6.90 6.90
CA ALA A 76 0.84 7.74 8.02
C ALA A 76 1.81 8.85 7.62
N GLU A 77 2.58 8.67 6.54
CA GLU A 77 3.49 9.67 5.96
C GLU A 77 2.79 10.66 5.01
N GLY A 78 1.46 10.56 4.85
CA GLY A 78 0.65 11.48 4.04
C GLY A 78 0.48 11.04 2.58
N SER A 79 0.68 9.75 2.29
CA SER A 79 0.31 9.13 1.01
C SER A 79 0.99 9.79 -0.19
N GLN A 80 2.32 9.84 -0.15
CA GLN A 80 3.13 10.52 -1.17
C GLN A 80 3.12 9.77 -2.52
N PRO A 81 3.04 10.48 -3.66
CA PRO A 81 3.05 9.87 -5.01
C PRO A 81 4.42 9.30 -5.44
#